data_AF-A0A936SGC8-F1
#
_entry.id   AF-A0A936SGC8-F1
#
_cell.length_a   1.000
_cell.length_b   1.000
_cell.length_c   1.000
_cell.angle_alpha   90.00
_cell.angle_beta   90.00
_cell.angle_gamma   90.00
#
_symmetry.space_group_name_H-M   'P 1'
#
loop_
_entity.id
_entity.type
_entity.pdbx_description
1 polymer ?
#
loop_
_entity_poly.entity_id
_entity_poly.type
_entity_poly.pdbx_seq_one_letter_code
_entity_poly.pdbx_strand_id
1 'polypeptide(L)'
;MIVYDLRTARITLDEIVRQAADEPVHIISKEGQTFVLEAADEFEQEVAQLRQSKPFMEFLAERSKQKGTVSLAQLEQEIEEELQREAQINKA
;
A
#
# COMPACT_ATOMS: atom_id res chain seq x y z
N MET A 1 -1.11 -11.68 13.01
CA MET A 1 -2.57 -11.69 12.76
C MET A 1 -3.28 -12.00 14.06
N ILE A 2 -3.85 -10.98 14.69
CA ILE A 2 -4.53 -11.09 15.99
C ILE A 2 -6.04 -11.20 15.75
N VAL A 3 -6.70 -12.10 16.48
CA VAL A 3 -8.15 -12.31 16.41
C VAL A 3 -8.75 -12.24 17.81
N TYR A 4 -9.75 -11.38 18.00
CA TYR A 4 -10.54 -11.29 19.22
C TYR A 4 -11.96 -11.79 19.00
N ASP A 5 -12.36 -12.79 19.77
CA ASP A 5 -13.75 -13.22 19.84
C ASP A 5 -14.45 -12.60 21.06
N LEU A 6 -15.32 -11.62 20.81
CA LEU A 6 -16.02 -10.88 21.87
C LEU A 6 -17.11 -11.71 22.58
N ARG A 7 -17.35 -12.96 22.13
CA ARG A 7 -18.21 -13.92 22.85
C ARG A 7 -17.48 -14.55 24.04
N THR A 8 -16.15 -14.64 23.98
CA THR A 8 -15.33 -15.34 24.98
C THR A 8 -14.33 -14.42 25.67
N ALA A 9 -13.78 -13.44 24.97
CA ALA A 9 -12.79 -12.52 25.48
C ALA A 9 -13.44 -11.28 26.12
N ARG A 10 -12.92 -10.87 27.28
CA ARG A 10 -13.14 -9.54 27.84
C ARG A 10 -11.92 -8.70 27.52
N ILE A 11 -12.05 -7.84 26.52
CA ILE A 11 -11.01 -6.91 26.09
C ILE A 11 -11.64 -5.52 25.91
N THR A 12 -10.88 -4.49 26.23
CA THR A 12 -11.31 -3.10 26.07
C THR A 12 -11.02 -2.58 24.67
N LEU A 13 -11.71 -1.52 24.26
CA LEU A 13 -11.45 -0.87 22.96
C LEU A 13 -10.01 -0.32 22.90
N ASP A 14 -9.51 0.26 23.99
CA ASP A 14 -8.14 0.80 24.06
C ASP A 14 -7.06 -0.27 23.83
N GLU A 15 -7.26 -1.47 24.35
CA GLU A 15 -6.34 -2.61 24.13
C GLU A 15 -6.36 -3.07 22.67
N ILE A 16 -7.55 -3.13 22.05
CA ILE A 16 -7.70 -3.49 20.64
C ILE A 16 -7.06 -2.43 19.75
N VAL A 17 -7.29 -1.13 20.02
CA VAL A 17 -6.72 -0.01 19.26
C VAL A 17 -5.21 0.01 19.34
N ARG A 18 -4.64 -0.26 20.52
CA ARG A 18 -3.18 -0.32 20.69
C ARG A 18 -2.54 -1.38 19.80
N GLN A 19 -3.18 -2.53 19.65
CA GLN A 19 -2.66 -3.61 18.81
C GLN A 19 -2.88 -3.34 17.32
N ALA A 20 -4.01 -2.72 16.98
CA ALA A 20 -4.30 -2.28 15.61
C ALA A 20 -3.31 -1.22 15.07
N ALA A 21 -2.52 -0.59 15.95
CA ALA A 21 -1.44 0.32 15.57
C ALA A 21 -0.23 -0.40 14.97
N ASP A 22 0.03 -1.65 15.36
CA ASP A 22 1.18 -2.44 14.90
C ASP A 22 0.79 -3.41 13.77
N GLU A 23 -0.40 -4.02 13.85
CA GLU A 23 -0.93 -4.92 12.82
C GLU A 23 -2.47 -4.96 12.80
N PRO A 24 -3.11 -5.27 11.65
CA PRO A 24 -4.56 -5.40 11.58
C PRO A 24 -5.12 -6.45 12.55
N VAL A 25 -6.19 -6.08 13.25
CA VAL A 25 -6.87 -6.91 14.25
C VAL A 25 -8.24 -7.32 13.74
N HIS A 26 -8.53 -8.62 13.77
CA HIS A 26 -9.85 -9.15 13.46
C HIS A 26 -10.70 -9.26 14.72
N ILE A 27 -11.94 -8.80 14.65
CA ILE A 27 -12.88 -8.78 15.76
C ILE A 27 -14.13 -9.58 15.36
N ILE A 28 -14.41 -10.66 16.08
CA ILE A 28 -15.66 -11.41 15.95
C ILE A 28 -16.64 -10.85 16.98
N SER A 29 -17.74 -10.27 16.51
CA SER A 29 -18.79 -9.72 17.34
C SER A 29 -19.54 -10.80 18.11
N LYS A 30 -20.38 -10.38 19.06
CA LYS A 30 -21.20 -11.33 19.84
C LYS A 30 -22.20 -12.08 18.96
N GLU A 31 -22.60 -11.44 17.87
CA GLU A 31 -23.50 -11.92 16.82
C GLU A 31 -22.76 -12.80 15.80
N GLY A 32 -21.44 -12.95 15.91
CA GLY A 32 -20.61 -13.76 15.01
C GLY A 32 -20.17 -13.04 13.74
N GLN A 33 -20.43 -11.74 13.60
CA GLN A 33 -19.94 -10.94 12.47
C GLN A 33 -18.44 -10.66 12.64
N THR A 34 -17.69 -10.67 11.54
CA THR A 34 -16.25 -10.38 11.57
C THR A 34 -15.98 -8.97 11.07
N PHE A 35 -15.22 -8.21 11.84
CA PHE A 35 -14.73 -6.87 11.54
C PHE A 35 -13.21 -6.88 11.49
N VAL A 36 -12.63 -5.91 10.79
CA VAL A 36 -11.20 -5.62 10.81
C VAL A 36 -11.01 -4.21 11.36
N LEU A 37 -10.11 -4.06 12.32
CA LEU A 37 -9.60 -2.78 12.79
C LEU A 37 -8.13 -2.68 12.41
N GLU A 38 -7.78 -1.62 11.71
CA GLU A 38 -6.42 -1.27 11.35
C GLU A 38 -6.22 0.21 11.58
N ALA A 39 -4.97 0.63 11.79
CA ALA A 39 -4.63 2.04 11.80
C ALA A 39 -5.12 2.68 10.50
N ALA A 40 -5.79 3.83 10.62
CA ALA A 40 -6.14 4.61 9.45
C ALA A 40 -4.83 5.16 8.86
N ASP A 41 -4.34 4.52 7.79
CA ASP A 41 -3.20 5.04 7.06
C ASP A 41 -3.62 6.33 6.35
N GLU A 42 -2.90 7.42 6.62
CA GLU A 42 -3.10 8.70 5.94
C GLU A 42 -2.97 8.51 4.41
N PHE A 43 -2.13 7.57 3.98
CA PHE A 43 -1.97 7.23 2.57
C PHE A 43 -3.24 6.63 1.94
N GLU A 44 -3.92 5.69 2.62
CA GLU A 44 -5.17 5.10 2.09
C GLU A 44 -6.27 6.15 2.00
N GLN A 45 -6.31 7.11 2.93
CA GLN A 45 -7.23 8.25 2.83
C GLN A 45 -6.89 9.17 1.67
N GLU A 46 -5.61 9.51 1.46
CA GLU A 46 -5.15 10.32 0.33
C GLU A 46 -5.46 9.63 -1.01
N VAL A 47 -5.23 8.31 -1.11
CA VAL A 47 -5.57 7.51 -2.29
C VAL A 47 -7.07 7.51 -2.55
N ALA A 48 -7.89 7.35 -1.51
CA ALA A 48 -9.35 7.40 -1.64
C ALA A 48 -9.83 8.78 -2.14
N GLN A 49 -9.22 9.87 -1.65
CA GLN A 49 -9.52 11.23 -2.11
C GLN A 49 -9.05 11.47 -3.55
N LEU A 50 -7.85 11.03 -3.91
CA LEU A 50 -7.32 11.15 -5.28
C LEU A 50 -8.16 10.38 -6.30
N ARG A 51 -8.69 9.20 -5.93
CA ARG A 51 -9.61 8.43 -6.79
C ARG A 51 -10.92 9.16 -7.08
N GLN A 52 -11.36 10.06 -6.20
CA GLN A 52 -12.55 10.88 -6.42
C GLN A 52 -12.27 12.10 -7.31
N SER A 53 -11.00 12.44 -7.53
CA SER A 53 -10.60 13.54 -8.42
C SER A 53 -10.71 13.14 -9.88
N LYS A 54 -11.81 13.54 -10.52
CA LYS A 54 -12.06 13.30 -11.95
C LYS A 54 -10.92 13.78 -12.87
N PRO A 55 -10.36 15.00 -12.71
CA PRO A 55 -9.24 15.44 -13.54
C PRO A 55 -7.99 14.55 -13.41
N PHE A 56 -7.71 14.07 -12.19
CA PHE A 56 -6.57 13.20 -11.93
C PHE A 56 -6.76 11.82 -12.56
N MET A 57 -7.96 11.25 -12.44
CA MET A 57 -8.28 9.95 -13.06
C MET A 57 -8.25 10.02 -14.60
N GLU A 58 -8.71 11.13 -15.19
CA GLU A 58 -8.61 11.37 -16.64
C GLU A 58 -7.15 11.46 -17.10
N PHE A 59 -6.29 12.16 -16.33
CA PHE A 59 -4.86 12.21 -16.58
C PHE A 59 -4.20 10.82 -16.54
N LEU A 60 -4.51 10.01 -15.52
CA LEU A 60 -3.98 8.63 -15.43
C LEU A 60 -4.46 7.75 -16.59
N ALA A 61 -5.72 7.89 -17.01
CA ALA A 61 -6.28 7.17 -18.15
C ALA A 61 -5.67 7.59 -19.49
N GLU A 62 -5.19 8.82 -19.61
CA GLU A 62 -4.43 9.27 -20.77
C GLU A 62 -3.00 8.70 -20.76
N ARG A 63 -2.33 8.75 -19.61
CA ARG A 63 -0.98 8.21 -19.40
C ARG A 63 -0.92 6.70 -19.64
N SER A 64 -1.93 5.94 -19.19
CA SER A 64 -1.96 4.48 -19.37
C SER A 64 -2.03 4.04 -20.84
N LYS A 65 -2.43 4.94 -21.76
CA LYS A 65 -2.46 4.68 -23.20
C LYS A 65 -1.14 4.94 -23.90
N GLN A 66 -0.13 5.47 -23.20
CA GLN A 66 1.19 5.68 -23.78
C GLN A 66 1.80 4.33 -24.17
N LYS A 67 2.17 4.21 -25.46
CA LYS A 67 2.66 2.96 -26.06
C LYS A 67 4.15 2.69 -25.79
N GLY A 68 4.86 3.62 -25.16
CA GLY A 68 6.25 3.46 -24.79
C GLY A 68 6.38 2.58 -23.55
N THR A 69 6.24 1.27 -23.71
CA THR A 69 6.58 0.32 -22.66
C THR A 69 7.89 -0.36 -23.02
N VAL A 70 8.87 -0.27 -22.13
CA VAL A 70 10.05 -1.14 -22.15
C VAL A 70 9.79 -2.36 -21.29
N SER A 71 10.36 -3.50 -21.63
CA SER A 71 10.32 -4.65 -20.73
C SER A 71 11.20 -4.38 -19.50
N LEU A 72 10.91 -5.04 -18.38
CA LEU A 72 11.77 -4.94 -17.20
C LEU A 72 13.21 -5.36 -17.50
N ALA A 73 13.39 -6.38 -18.35
CA ALA A 73 14.71 -6.82 -18.78
C ALA A 73 15.46 -5.75 -19.61
N GLN A 74 14.76 -4.99 -20.46
CA GLN A 74 15.36 -3.87 -21.20
C GLN A 74 15.76 -2.74 -20.25
N LEU A 75 14.91 -2.43 -19.27
CA LEU A 75 15.19 -1.42 -18.26
C LEU A 75 16.39 -1.81 -17.38
N GLU A 76 16.47 -3.06 -16.94
CA GLU A 76 17.62 -3.58 -16.18
C GLU A 76 18.92 -3.44 -16.97
N GLN A 77 18.88 -3.75 -18.27
CA GLN A 77 20.05 -3.61 -19.13
C GLN A 77 20.46 -2.13 -19.30
N GLU A 78 19.51 -1.21 -19.49
CA GLU A 78 19.78 0.22 -19.60
C GLU A 78 20.43 0.77 -18.31
N ILE A 79 19.89 0.38 -17.15
CA ILE A 79 20.43 0.78 -15.83
C ILE A 79 21.86 0.24 -15.65
N GLU A 80 22.12 -1.02 -15.99
CA GLU A 80 23.45 -1.61 -15.90
C GLU A 80 24.46 -0.91 -16.84
N GLU A 81 24.05 -0.59 -18.07
CA GLU A 81 24.88 0.15 -19.03
C GLU A 81 25.19 1.58 -18.58
N GLU A 82 24.25 2.23 -17.87
CA GLU A 82 24.41 3.57 -17.32
C GLU A 82 25.37 3.56 -16.11
N LEU A 83 25.18 2.61 -15.18
CA LEU A 83 26.08 2.39 -14.04
C LEU A 83 27.52 2.08 -14.49
N GLN A 84 27.69 1.28 -15.55
CA GLN A 84 29.01 0.97 -16.09
C GLN A 84 29.68 2.19 -16.76
N ARG A 85 28.90 3.07 -17.38
CA ARG A 85 29.40 4.33 -17.94
C ARG A 85 29.87 5.28 -16.84
N GLU A 86 29.09 5.46 -15.79
CA GLU A 86 29.48 6.29 -14.64
C GLU A 86 30.73 5.75 -13.94
N ALA A 87 30.83 4.42 -13.80
CA ALA A 87 32.01 3.77 -13.22
C ALA A 87 33.28 3.95 -14.07
N GLN A 88 33.16 4.08 -15.40
CA GLN A 88 34.29 4.34 -16.31
C GLN A 88 34.71 5.81 -16.30
N ILE A 89 33.76 6.74 -16.20
CA ILE A 89 34.02 8.18 -16.11
C ILE A 89 34.76 8.51 -14.81
N ASN A 90 34.39 7.88 -13.69
CA ASN A 90 35.04 8.11 -12.40
C ASN A 90 36.42 7.42 -12.25
N LYS A 91 36.87 6.67 -13.26
CA LYS A 91 38.14 5.94 -13.27
C LYS A 91 39.21 6.55 -14.19
N ALA A 92 38.85 7.55 -15.00
CA ALA A 92 39.73 8.30 -15.90
C ALA A 92 40.16 9.63 -15.27
#